data_AF-A0A3D4D6R0-F1
#
_entry.id   AF-A0A3D4D6R0-F1
#
_cell.length_a   1.000
_cell.length_b   1.000
_cell.length_c   1.000
_cell.angle_alpha   90.00
_cell.angle_beta   90.00
_cell.angle_gamma   90.00
#
_symmetry.space_group_name_H-M   'P 1'
#
loop_
_entity.id
_entity.type
_entity.pdbx_description
1 polymer ?
#
loop_
_entity_poly.entity_id
_entity_poly.type
_entity_poly.pdbx_seq_one_letter_code
_entity_poly.pdbx_strand_id
1 'polypeptide(L)'
;MKKFLSILLSAVMVLSLAACGAKEATPNGDQSNTVNEDGTRDTYVTIKVGTGHNKNSFFYTGLAEFERLVEENTKGAVQIDIFTDGALGSEGEMAEGLTMGTVDSGLLGSSSVAKLESTFNVFSLPYLFENNDHVDAVFSGEPGQLFRDKIWDSQHVMILDYWDSGFRNYSTNLHEINGPEDMKGMLIRIPDNPI
;
A
#
# COMPACT_ATOMS: atom_id res chain seq x y z
N MET A 1 -46.29 38.53 -5.20
CA MET A 1 -45.33 38.12 -4.15
C MET A 1 -44.70 36.75 -4.42
N LYS A 2 -45.46 35.67 -4.68
CA LYS A 2 -44.88 34.33 -4.96
C LYS A 2 -43.95 34.27 -6.18
N LYS A 3 -44.26 34.99 -7.28
CA LYS A 3 -43.42 35.05 -8.49
C LYS A 3 -42.11 35.82 -8.30
N PHE A 4 -42.12 36.87 -7.47
CA PHE A 4 -40.91 37.62 -7.12
C PHE A 4 -40.00 36.83 -6.17
N LEU A 5 -40.59 36.06 -5.25
CA LEU A 5 -39.84 35.19 -4.34
C LEU A 5 -39.16 34.04 -5.10
N SER A 6 -39.82 33.47 -6.12
CA SER A 6 -39.22 32.43 -6.97
C SER A 6 -38.07 32.93 -7.85
N ILE A 7 -38.11 34.18 -8.33
CA ILE A 7 -37.01 34.80 -9.10
C ILE A 7 -35.84 35.14 -8.20
N LEU A 8 -36.09 35.61 -6.97
CA LEU A 8 -35.04 35.89 -5.99
C LEU A 8 -34.33 34.60 -5.54
N LEU A 9 -35.08 33.50 -5.35
CA LEU A 9 -34.52 32.21 -4.93
C LEU A 9 -33.68 31.53 -6.03
N SER A 10 -34.07 31.71 -7.30
CA SER A 10 -33.30 31.20 -8.44
C SER A 10 -32.04 32.03 -8.72
N ALA A 11 -32.08 33.35 -8.51
CA ALA A 11 -30.88 34.20 -8.61
C ALA A 11 -29.84 33.88 -7.52
N VAL A 12 -30.28 33.58 -6.29
CA VAL A 12 -29.38 33.21 -5.18
C VAL A 12 -28.72 31.84 -5.42
N MET A 13 -29.42 30.88 -6.03
CA MET A 13 -28.82 29.59 -6.41
C MET A 13 -27.74 29.72 -7.49
N VAL A 14 -27.91 30.61 -8.46
CA VAL A 14 -26.90 30.82 -9.51
C VAL A 14 -25.67 31.55 -8.96
N LEU A 15 -25.82 32.44 -7.97
CA LEU A 15 -24.72 33.15 -7.32
C LEU A 15 -23.92 32.26 -6.35
N SER A 16 -24.50 31.18 -5.81
CA SER A 16 -23.77 30.21 -4.97
C SER A 16 -22.86 29.25 -5.76
N LEU A 17 -22.99 29.17 -7.09
CA LEU A 17 -22.13 28.34 -7.96
C LEU A 17 -20.91 29.09 -8.51
N ALA A 18 -20.82 30.41 -8.34
CA ALA A 18 -19.71 31.23 -8.86
C ALA A 18 -18.71 31.68 -7.78
N ALA A 19 -18.89 31.27 -6.52
CA ALA A 19 -18.14 31.81 -5.37
C ALA A 19 -17.05 30.86 -4.81
N CYS A 20 -16.76 29.74 -5.47
CA CYS A 20 -15.59 28.92 -5.14
C CYS A 20 -14.61 28.88 -6.31
N GLY A 21 -13.55 29.67 -6.18
CA GLY A 21 -12.23 29.29 -6.68
C GLY A 21 -11.97 29.55 -8.16
N ALA A 22 -11.52 30.78 -8.45
CA ALA A 22 -10.55 30.98 -9.51
C ALA A 22 -9.27 30.19 -9.16
N LYS A 23 -9.16 28.97 -9.68
CA LYS A 23 -7.90 28.28 -9.92
C LYS A 23 -7.94 27.91 -11.38
N GLU A 24 -7.13 28.59 -12.18
CA GLU A 24 -7.01 28.33 -13.62
C GLU A 24 -6.77 26.84 -13.83
N ALA A 25 -7.69 26.19 -14.56
CA ALA A 25 -7.46 24.88 -15.11
C ALA A 25 -6.50 25.05 -16.29
N THR A 26 -5.22 24.75 -16.08
CA THR A 26 -4.25 24.66 -17.17
C THR A 26 -4.51 23.36 -17.94
N PRO A 27 -4.55 23.36 -19.28
CA PRO A 27 -4.80 22.16 -20.06
C PRO A 27 -3.63 21.18 -19.96
N ASN A 28 -3.95 19.89 -19.93
CA ASN A 28 -3.02 18.79 -20.25
C ASN A 28 -2.24 19.10 -21.52
N GLY A 29 -0.92 19.29 -21.40
CA GLY A 29 -0.03 19.51 -22.52
C GLY A 29 1.39 19.87 -22.10
N ASP A 30 2.29 18.92 -22.34
CA ASP A 30 3.76 18.98 -22.28
C ASP A 30 4.42 19.07 -20.89
N GLN A 31 5.11 17.99 -20.53
CA GLN A 31 5.91 17.87 -19.32
C GLN A 31 7.13 18.78 -19.40
N SER A 32 7.08 19.88 -18.66
CA SER A 32 8.18 20.82 -18.53
C SER A 32 9.30 20.21 -17.67
N ASN A 33 10.42 19.88 -18.30
CA ASN A 33 11.70 19.60 -17.64
C ASN A 33 12.33 20.92 -17.13
N THR A 34 11.62 21.67 -16.29
CA THR A 34 12.14 22.91 -15.70
C THR A 34 12.63 22.66 -14.29
N VAL A 35 13.93 22.87 -14.09
CA VAL A 35 14.51 23.05 -12.75
C VAL A 35 14.21 24.48 -12.35
N ASN A 36 13.53 24.68 -11.23
CA ASN A 36 13.24 26.01 -10.69
C ASN A 36 14.53 26.69 -10.25
N GLU A 37 14.54 28.03 -10.22
CA GLU A 37 15.73 28.83 -9.86
C GLU A 37 16.26 28.56 -8.45
N ASP A 38 15.45 27.95 -7.58
CA ASP A 38 15.80 27.53 -6.21
C ASP A 38 16.38 26.09 -6.12
N GLY A 39 16.50 25.40 -7.25
CA GLY A 39 17.00 24.02 -7.33
C GLY A 39 15.93 22.94 -7.10
N THR A 40 14.66 23.31 -6.89
CA THR A 40 13.52 22.38 -6.85
C THR A 40 13.08 21.97 -8.26
N ARG A 41 12.37 20.85 -8.38
CA ARG A 41 11.74 20.40 -9.62
C ARG A 41 10.24 20.39 -9.45
N ASP A 42 9.50 20.65 -10.53
CA ASP A 42 8.05 20.44 -10.54
C ASP A 42 7.77 18.96 -10.23
N THR A 43 6.80 18.68 -9.35
CA THR A 43 6.43 17.30 -9.02
C THR A 43 5.91 16.60 -10.28
N TYR A 44 6.64 15.58 -10.73
CA TYR A 44 6.32 14.84 -11.95
C TYR A 44 5.33 13.71 -11.68
N VAL A 45 5.36 13.12 -10.48
CA VAL A 45 4.47 12.02 -10.09
C VAL A 45 4.28 11.98 -8.57
N THR A 46 3.06 11.63 -8.14
CA THR A 46 2.75 11.25 -6.77
C THR A 46 2.35 9.77 -6.76
N ILE A 47 3.02 8.96 -5.94
CA ILE A 47 2.75 7.53 -5.80
C ILE A 47 1.95 7.33 -4.52
N LYS A 48 0.73 6.77 -4.64
CA LYS A 48 -0.08 6.41 -3.47
C LYS A 48 0.33 5.04 -2.94
N VAL A 49 0.70 4.98 -1.67
CA VAL A 49 1.13 3.74 -1.01
C VAL A 49 0.10 3.35 0.05
N GLY A 50 -0.54 2.19 -0.14
CA GLY A 50 -1.50 1.63 0.81
C GLY A 50 -0.87 0.71 1.85
N THR A 51 -1.34 0.77 3.10
CA THR A 51 -1.01 -0.20 4.14
C THR A 51 -2.17 -0.46 5.11
N GLY A 52 -2.30 -1.70 5.56
CA GLY A 52 -3.23 -2.07 6.64
C GLY A 52 -2.78 -1.63 8.03
N HIS A 53 -1.53 -1.17 8.18
CA HIS A 53 -0.97 -0.78 9.47
C HIS A 53 -1.31 0.67 9.83
N ASN A 54 -1.35 0.97 11.13
CA ASN A 54 -1.54 2.32 11.65
C ASN A 54 -0.22 3.09 11.74
N LYS A 55 -0.32 4.40 12.00
CA LYS A 55 0.84 5.32 12.10
C LYS A 55 1.81 5.04 13.24
N ASN A 56 1.44 4.24 14.24
CA ASN A 56 2.32 3.86 15.35
C ASN A 56 3.09 2.55 15.08
N SER A 57 2.87 1.92 13.94
CA SER A 57 3.56 0.69 13.56
C SER A 57 5.00 0.95 13.11
N PHE A 58 5.87 -0.05 13.29
CA PHE A 58 7.22 0.00 12.70
C PHE A 58 7.16 0.01 11.17
N PHE A 59 6.15 -0.62 10.56
CA PHE A 59 5.90 -0.56 9.13
C PHE A 59 5.65 0.87 8.63
N TYR A 60 4.82 1.66 9.33
CA TYR A 60 4.64 3.07 8.99
C TYR A 60 5.94 3.86 9.16
N THR A 61 6.71 3.57 10.21
CA THR A 61 8.01 4.23 10.41
C THR A 61 8.95 4.00 9.22
N GLY A 62 9.01 2.76 8.70
CA GLY A 62 9.78 2.46 7.50
C GLY A 62 9.22 3.16 6.26
N LEU A 63 7.89 3.20 6.08
CA LEU A 63 7.27 3.86 4.93
C LEU A 63 7.49 5.38 4.93
N ALA A 64 7.44 6.01 6.11
CA ALA A 64 7.74 7.43 6.26
C ALA A 64 9.21 7.74 5.94
N GLU A 65 10.14 6.83 6.27
CA GLU A 65 11.54 6.98 5.85
C GLU A 65 11.71 6.75 4.35
N PHE A 66 10.97 5.81 3.75
CA PHE A 66 10.92 5.63 2.31
C PHE A 66 10.40 6.89 1.59
N GLU A 67 9.31 7.49 2.06
CA GLU A 67 8.79 8.78 1.58
C GLU A 67 9.88 9.86 1.62
N ARG A 68 10.50 10.06 2.79
CA ARG A 68 11.55 11.06 2.98
C ARG A 68 12.72 10.86 2.00
N LEU A 69 13.21 9.62 1.88
CA LEU A 69 14.33 9.27 1.01
C LEU A 69 14.00 9.42 -0.47
N VAL A 70 12.80 9.03 -0.90
CA VAL A 70 12.39 9.19 -2.30
C VAL A 70 12.29 10.68 -2.66
N GLU A 71 11.65 11.48 -1.83
CA GLU A 71 11.50 12.91 -2.09
C GLU A 71 12.84 13.64 -2.07
N GLU A 72 13.73 13.31 -1.12
CA GLU A 72 15.08 13.88 -1.06
C GLU A 72 15.91 13.51 -2.30
N ASN A 73 15.99 12.22 -2.62
CA ASN A 73 16.84 11.74 -3.72
C ASN A 73 16.32 12.17 -5.09
N THR A 74 15.01 12.38 -5.22
CA THR A 74 14.39 12.87 -6.46
C THR A 74 14.27 14.39 -6.51
N LYS A 75 14.66 15.10 -5.43
CA LYS A 75 14.51 16.56 -5.29
C LYS A 75 13.06 17.02 -5.50
N GLY A 76 12.12 16.28 -4.91
CA GLY A 76 10.68 16.54 -4.99
C GLY A 76 10.01 16.15 -6.31
N ALA A 77 10.76 15.58 -7.26
CA ALA A 77 10.22 15.10 -8.53
C ALA A 77 9.23 13.94 -8.36
N VAL A 78 9.43 13.10 -7.34
CA VAL A 78 8.53 12.02 -6.95
C VAL A 78 8.07 12.27 -5.52
N GLN A 79 6.76 12.29 -5.30
CA GLN A 79 6.15 12.37 -3.97
C GLN A 79 5.53 11.04 -3.58
N ILE A 80 5.55 10.73 -2.29
CA ILE A 80 4.95 9.51 -1.73
C ILE A 80 3.78 9.91 -0.83
N ASP A 81 2.58 9.41 -1.09
CA ASP A 81 1.39 9.66 -0.27
C ASP A 81 0.95 8.36 0.42
N ILE A 82 1.11 8.29 1.75
CA ILE A 82 0.90 7.06 2.52
C ILE A 82 -0.52 7.01 3.12
N PHE A 83 -1.28 6.01 2.70
CA PHE A 83 -2.63 5.71 3.18
C PHE A 83 -2.59 4.58 4.20
N THR A 84 -2.80 4.90 5.48
CA THR A 84 -2.78 3.96 6.60
C THR A 84 -4.15 3.36 6.90
N ASP A 85 -4.19 2.43 7.86
CA ASP A 85 -5.42 1.90 8.45
C ASP A 85 -6.37 1.26 7.42
N GLY A 86 -5.82 0.76 6.29
CA GLY A 86 -6.61 0.18 5.22
C GLY A 86 -7.49 1.19 4.48
N ALA A 87 -7.12 2.47 4.43
CA ALA A 87 -7.88 3.51 3.74
C ALA A 87 -8.04 3.26 2.22
N LEU A 88 -7.18 2.42 1.63
CA LEU A 88 -7.30 1.96 0.24
C LEU A 88 -7.91 0.54 0.12
N GLY A 89 -8.50 0.03 1.19
CA GLY A 89 -9.08 -1.32 1.27
C GLY A 89 -8.23 -2.31 2.07
N SER A 90 -8.72 -3.54 2.15
CA SER A 90 -7.98 -4.68 2.68
C SER A 90 -6.77 -5.00 1.80
N GLU A 91 -5.80 -5.75 2.33
CA GLU A 91 -4.62 -6.12 1.54
C GLU A 91 -4.94 -6.91 0.27
N GLY A 92 -6.00 -7.72 0.27
CA GLY A 92 -6.44 -8.43 -0.93
C GLY A 92 -7.00 -7.46 -1.99
N GLU A 93 -7.82 -6.50 -1.57
CA GLU A 93 -8.37 -5.46 -2.46
C GLU A 93 -7.26 -4.55 -3.00
N MET A 94 -6.26 -4.20 -2.17
CA MET A 94 -5.09 -3.45 -2.62
C MET A 94 -4.27 -4.26 -3.62
N ALA A 95 -4.08 -5.57 -3.41
CA ALA A 95 -3.38 -6.43 -4.35
C ALA A 95 -4.06 -6.45 -5.73
N GLU A 96 -5.39 -6.62 -5.77
CA GLU A 96 -6.17 -6.53 -7.01
C GLU A 96 -6.07 -5.13 -7.65
N GLY A 97 -6.08 -4.09 -6.82
CA GLY A 97 -5.90 -2.70 -7.24
C GLY A 97 -4.54 -2.42 -7.91
N LEU A 98 -3.47 -3.11 -7.50
CA LEU A 98 -2.15 -3.02 -8.15
C LEU A 98 -2.23 -3.55 -9.59
N THR A 99 -2.82 -4.73 -9.80
CA THR A 99 -2.99 -5.31 -11.13
C THR A 99 -3.88 -4.45 -12.03
N MET A 100 -4.91 -3.81 -11.48
CA MET A 100 -5.79 -2.91 -12.22
C MET A 100 -5.19 -1.51 -12.45
N GLY A 101 -4.10 -1.16 -11.77
CA GLY A 101 -3.51 0.19 -11.79
C GLY A 101 -4.36 1.26 -11.07
N THR A 102 -5.26 0.85 -10.17
CA THR A 102 -6.06 1.78 -9.34
C THR A 102 -5.40 2.10 -8.00
N VAL A 103 -4.41 1.29 -7.61
CA VAL A 103 -3.48 1.52 -6.48
C VAL A 103 -2.07 1.51 -7.07
N ASP A 104 -1.26 2.53 -6.76
CA ASP A 104 0.09 2.64 -7.34
C ASP A 104 1.09 1.73 -6.64
N SER A 105 0.97 1.60 -5.30
CA SER A 105 1.85 0.77 -4.47
C SER A 105 1.17 0.33 -3.18
N GLY A 106 1.68 -0.74 -2.57
CA GLY A 106 1.18 -1.24 -1.29
C GLY A 106 2.20 -2.06 -0.52
N LEU A 107 2.14 -1.97 0.81
CA LEU A 107 2.84 -2.87 1.71
C LEU A 107 1.91 -4.04 2.05
N LEU A 108 2.17 -5.20 1.47
CA LEU A 108 1.28 -6.36 1.49
C LEU A 108 1.96 -7.60 2.07
N GLY A 109 1.22 -8.40 2.83
CA GLY A 109 1.69 -9.71 3.28
C GLY A 109 1.70 -10.75 2.15
N SER A 110 2.55 -11.77 2.28
CA SER A 110 2.69 -12.85 1.28
C SER A 110 1.37 -13.57 0.97
N SER A 111 0.47 -13.73 1.94
CA SER A 111 -0.86 -14.33 1.74
C SER A 111 -1.75 -13.50 0.81
N SER A 112 -1.62 -12.18 0.85
CA SER A 112 -2.39 -11.26 0.01
C SER A 112 -1.83 -11.27 -1.41
N VAL A 113 -0.50 -11.27 -1.54
CA VAL A 113 0.20 -11.43 -2.82
C VAL A 113 -0.09 -12.78 -3.47
N ALA A 114 -0.29 -13.84 -2.67
CA ALA A 114 -0.63 -15.17 -3.18
C ALA A 114 -1.96 -15.25 -3.93
N LYS A 115 -2.83 -14.24 -3.78
CA LYS A 115 -4.06 -14.10 -4.59
C LYS A 115 -3.75 -13.71 -6.04
N LEU A 116 -2.63 -13.02 -6.27
CA LEU A 116 -2.17 -12.59 -7.59
C LEU A 116 -1.27 -13.66 -8.22
N GLU A 117 -0.34 -14.22 -7.44
CA GLU A 117 0.61 -15.24 -7.89
C GLU A 117 0.72 -16.33 -6.83
N SER A 118 0.15 -17.51 -7.11
CA SER A 118 -0.09 -18.54 -6.11
C SER A 118 1.15 -19.23 -5.56
N THR A 119 2.33 -19.06 -6.18
CA THR A 119 3.57 -19.66 -5.67
C THR A 119 4.01 -19.01 -4.34
N PHE A 120 3.55 -17.79 -4.05
CA PHE A 120 3.77 -17.14 -2.76
C PHE A 120 3.11 -17.87 -1.58
N ASN A 121 2.18 -18.81 -1.82
CA ASN A 121 1.64 -19.67 -0.76
C ASN A 121 2.71 -20.52 -0.08
N VAL A 122 3.86 -20.77 -0.73
CA VAL A 122 4.97 -21.53 -0.11
C VAL A 122 5.43 -20.89 1.21
N PHE A 123 5.37 -19.56 1.32
CA PHE A 123 5.76 -18.82 2.53
C PHE A 123 4.78 -18.99 3.70
N SER A 124 3.70 -19.73 3.49
CA SER A 124 2.73 -20.08 4.52
C SER A 124 3.00 -21.46 5.13
N LEU A 125 3.98 -22.19 4.61
CA LEU A 125 4.40 -23.46 5.17
C LEU A 125 4.99 -23.23 6.58
N PRO A 126 4.49 -23.95 7.60
CA PRO A 126 5.00 -23.81 8.95
C PRO A 126 6.45 -24.32 9.02
N TYR A 127 7.29 -23.63 9.79
CA TYR A 127 8.70 -23.97 10.00
C TYR A 127 9.57 -23.97 8.73
N LEU A 128 9.18 -23.23 7.69
CA LEU A 128 9.96 -23.08 6.45
C LEU A 128 11.33 -22.44 6.69
N PHE A 129 11.37 -21.43 7.57
CA PHE A 129 12.58 -20.69 7.91
C PHE A 129 13.04 -21.01 9.34
N GLU A 130 14.35 -21.10 9.52
CA GLU A 130 14.95 -21.49 10.81
C GLU A 130 15.19 -20.28 11.73
N ASN A 131 15.52 -19.13 11.14
CA ASN A 131 15.87 -17.89 11.83
C ASN A 131 15.86 -16.72 10.81
N ASN A 132 16.07 -15.50 11.30
CA ASN A 132 16.07 -14.29 10.46
C ASN A 132 17.20 -14.30 9.42
N ASP A 133 18.39 -14.80 9.75
CA ASP A 133 19.51 -14.88 8.78
C ASP A 133 19.16 -15.78 7.58
N HIS A 134 18.41 -16.86 7.81
CA HIS A 134 17.90 -17.72 6.74
C HIS A 134 16.85 -16.99 5.89
N VAL A 135 15.95 -16.21 6.50
CA VAL A 135 14.97 -15.37 5.77
C VAL A 135 15.72 -14.39 4.86
N ASP A 136 16.67 -13.65 5.41
CA ASP A 136 17.44 -12.65 4.68
C ASP A 136 18.21 -13.28 3.51
N ALA A 137 18.88 -14.42 3.72
CA ALA A 137 19.60 -15.13 2.67
C ALA A 137 18.69 -15.60 1.53
N VAL A 138 17.45 -16.02 1.83
CA VAL A 138 16.49 -16.48 0.82
C VAL A 138 15.97 -15.30 -0.01
N PHE A 139 15.53 -14.22 0.64
CA PHE A 139 14.92 -13.08 -0.05
C PHE A 139 15.92 -12.15 -0.74
N SER A 140 17.19 -12.15 -0.31
CA SER A 140 18.29 -11.47 -1.01
C SER A 140 18.96 -12.32 -2.10
N GLY A 141 18.70 -13.63 -2.11
CA GLY A 141 19.30 -14.58 -3.04
C GLY A 141 18.44 -14.88 -4.28
N GLU A 142 18.84 -15.95 -4.99
CA GLU A 142 18.13 -16.47 -6.18
C GLU A 142 16.63 -16.74 -5.93
N PRO A 143 16.21 -17.32 -4.78
CA PRO A 143 14.79 -17.53 -4.53
C PRO A 143 14.00 -16.22 -4.50
N GLY A 144 14.50 -15.19 -3.81
CA GLY A 144 13.88 -13.87 -3.79
C GLY A 144 13.69 -13.30 -5.20
N GLN A 145 14.74 -13.33 -6.02
CA GLN A 145 14.64 -12.87 -7.42
C GLN A 145 13.61 -13.67 -8.22
N LEU A 146 13.58 -15.00 -8.07
CA LEU A 146 12.60 -15.86 -8.74
C LEU A 146 11.15 -15.43 -8.45
N PHE A 147 10.84 -15.06 -7.21
CA PHE A 147 9.50 -14.58 -6.85
C PHE A 147 9.19 -13.21 -7.44
N ARG A 148 10.17 -12.29 -7.52
CA ARG A 148 10.00 -11.00 -8.21
C ARG A 148 9.67 -11.19 -9.69
N ASP A 149 10.41 -12.08 -10.36
CA ASP A 149 10.22 -12.35 -11.79
C ASP A 149 8.85 -12.98 -12.04
N LYS A 150 8.44 -13.95 -11.22
CA LYS A 150 7.14 -14.62 -11.36
C LYS A 150 5.96 -13.67 -11.29
N ILE A 151 5.94 -12.79 -10.28
CA ILE A 151 4.82 -11.86 -10.13
C ILE A 151 4.86 -10.76 -11.20
N TRP A 152 6.05 -10.33 -11.63
CA TRP A 152 6.19 -9.41 -12.75
C TRP A 152 5.62 -10.02 -14.04
N ASP A 153 6.05 -11.23 -14.40
CA ASP A 153 5.65 -11.89 -15.65
C ASP A 153 4.15 -12.21 -15.70
N SER A 154 3.55 -12.53 -14.56
CA SER A 154 2.14 -12.93 -14.48
C SER A 154 1.18 -11.76 -14.29
N GLN A 155 1.57 -10.73 -13.53
CA GLN A 155 0.66 -9.68 -13.04
C GLN A 155 1.15 -8.27 -13.36
N HIS A 156 2.37 -8.11 -13.88
CA HIS A 156 3.03 -6.80 -14.08
C HIS A 156 3.12 -5.97 -12.78
N VAL A 157 3.17 -6.66 -11.64
CA VAL A 157 3.35 -6.04 -10.33
C VAL A 157 4.82 -6.17 -9.94
N MET A 158 5.46 -5.03 -9.63
CA MET A 158 6.87 -4.99 -9.23
C MET A 158 6.99 -5.04 -7.72
N ILE A 159 7.76 -6.00 -7.20
CA ILE A 159 8.20 -5.99 -5.81
C ILE A 159 9.42 -5.08 -5.71
N LEU A 160 9.31 -4.00 -4.94
CA LEU A 160 10.41 -3.09 -4.65
C LEU A 160 11.36 -3.66 -3.61
N ASP A 161 10.81 -4.20 -2.51
CA ASP A 161 11.60 -4.87 -1.49
C ASP A 161 10.80 -5.89 -0.66
N TYR A 162 11.50 -6.73 0.09
CA TYR A 162 10.94 -7.66 1.07
C TYR A 162 11.14 -7.14 2.48
N TRP A 163 10.07 -7.09 3.27
CA TRP A 163 10.10 -6.54 4.63
C TRP A 163 9.80 -7.65 5.64
N ASP A 164 10.53 -7.65 6.75
CA ASP A 164 10.31 -8.61 7.83
C ASP A 164 9.21 -8.12 8.80
N SER A 165 8.34 -9.05 9.19
CA SER A 165 7.27 -8.87 10.19
C SER A 165 7.57 -9.62 11.49
N GLY A 166 8.65 -10.41 11.50
CA GLY A 166 8.98 -11.37 12.53
C GLY A 166 8.23 -12.70 12.39
N PHE A 167 8.62 -13.67 13.22
CA PHE A 167 7.98 -14.98 13.26
C PHE A 167 6.60 -14.95 13.91
N ARG A 168 5.65 -15.70 13.32
CA ARG A 168 4.29 -15.82 13.86
C ARG A 168 4.28 -16.64 15.14
N ASN A 169 3.48 -16.18 16.10
CA ASN A 169 3.26 -16.85 17.39
C ASN A 169 1.76 -17.10 17.58
N TYR A 170 1.41 -18.12 18.37
CA TYR A 170 0.03 -18.34 18.81
C TYR A 170 -0.28 -17.45 20.02
N SER A 171 -1.47 -16.85 20.01
CA SER A 171 -2.01 -16.10 21.15
C SER A 171 -3.39 -16.62 21.50
N THR A 172 -3.68 -16.77 22.78
CA THR A 172 -4.98 -17.23 23.28
C THR A 172 -5.31 -16.58 24.62
N ASN A 173 -6.60 -16.47 24.94
CA ASN A 173 -7.11 -16.04 26.24
C ASN A 173 -7.54 -17.22 27.14
N LEU A 174 -7.35 -18.46 26.70
CA LEU A 174 -7.82 -19.65 27.40
C LEU A 174 -6.82 -20.12 28.48
N HIS A 175 -5.64 -20.55 28.04
CA HIS A 175 -4.57 -21.08 28.89
C HIS A 175 -3.23 -20.96 28.17
N GLU A 176 -2.13 -21.11 28.91
CA GLU A 176 -0.78 -21.13 28.36
C GLU A 176 -0.58 -22.33 27.42
N ILE A 177 0.12 -22.13 26.30
CA ILE A 177 0.41 -23.18 25.32
C ILE A 177 1.86 -23.61 25.51
N ASN A 178 2.07 -24.78 26.11
CA ASN A 178 3.40 -25.37 26.31
C ASN A 178 3.72 -26.45 25.28
N GLY A 179 2.71 -26.93 24.55
CA GLY A 179 2.89 -27.85 23.43
C GLY A 179 1.61 -28.07 22.61
N PRO A 180 1.70 -28.88 21.54
CA PRO A 180 0.58 -29.11 20.63
C PRO A 180 -0.67 -29.70 21.30
N GLU A 181 -0.50 -30.48 22.38
CA GLU A 181 -1.62 -31.08 23.12
C GLU A 181 -2.53 -30.01 23.75
N ASP A 182 -1.96 -28.88 24.19
CA ASP A 182 -2.71 -27.77 24.77
C ASP A 182 -3.58 -27.06 23.71
N MET A 183 -3.31 -27.28 22.43
CA MET A 183 -4.02 -26.67 21.31
C MET A 183 -5.24 -27.48 20.85
N LYS A 184 -5.45 -28.67 21.42
CA LYS A 184 -6.50 -29.60 20.98
C LYS A 184 -7.89 -29.00 21.16
N GLY A 185 -8.64 -28.90 20.06
CA GLY A 185 -10.01 -28.36 20.05
C GLY A 185 -10.10 -26.84 20.12
N MET A 186 -8.97 -26.13 20.09
CA MET A 186 -8.96 -24.67 20.00
C MET A 186 -9.44 -24.22 18.61
N LEU A 187 -10.31 -23.22 18.58
CA LEU A 187 -10.67 -22.50 17.36
C LEU A 187 -9.64 -21.40 17.15
N ILE A 188 -8.81 -21.53 16.11
CA ILE A 188 -7.73 -20.58 15.80
C ILE A 188 -8.06 -19.89 14.48
N ARG A 189 -8.10 -18.56 14.50
CA ARG A 189 -8.28 -17.75 13.29
C ARG A 189 -6.99 -17.78 12.47
N ILE A 190 -7.11 -18.13 11.19
CA ILE A 190 -6.01 -18.10 10.21
C ILE A 190 -6.31 -17.10 9.07
N PRO A 191 -5.29 -16.62 8.34
CA PRO A 191 -5.48 -15.93 7.07
C PRO A 191 -6.20 -16.81 6.04
N ASP A 192 -6.82 -16.19 5.05
CA ASP A 192 -7.50 -16.87 3.95
C ASP A 192 -6.49 -17.25 2.85
N ASN A 193 -5.77 -18.35 3.07
CA ASN A 193 -4.88 -18.96 2.08
C ASN A 193 -5.01 -20.49 2.15
N PRO A 194 -5.22 -21.18 1.01
CA PRO A 194 -5.22 -22.62 0.99
C PRO A 194 -3.77 -23.11 1.19
N ILE A 195 -3.53 -23.84 2.28
CA ILE A 195 -2.34 -24.68 2.41
C ILE A 195 -2.53 -25.92 1.53
#